data_AF-A0ABD5PXZ0-F1
#
_entry.id   AF-A0ABD5PXZ0-F1
#
_cell.length_a   1.000
_cell.length_b   1.000
_cell.length_c   1.000
_cell.angle_alpha   90.00
_cell.angle_beta   90.00
_cell.angle_gamma   90.00
#
_symmetry.space_group_name_H-M   'P 1'
#
loop_
_entity.id
_entity.type
_entity.pdbx_description
1 polymer ?
#
loop_
_entity_poly.entity_id
_entity_poly.type
_entity_poly.pdbx_seq_one_letter_code
_entity_poly.pdbx_strand_id
1 'polypeptide(L)' 'MRELLGPSYRNLAALAVVTVVLGVAYVVVRHPLVQYGAWLVAFAVWMAWFVAVAREWISKADF' A
#
# COMPACT_ATOMS: atom_id res chain seq x y z
N MET A 1 -15.06 -9.23 12.79
CA MET A 1 -13.60 -9.33 12.46
C MET A 1 -13.29 -9.94 11.10
N ARG A 2 -13.98 -11.00 10.63
CA ARG A 2 -13.71 -11.62 9.31
C ARG A 2 -14.00 -10.73 8.10
N GLU A 3 -14.90 -9.76 8.20
CA GLU A 3 -15.19 -8.80 7.12
C GLU A 3 -14.09 -7.75 6.90
N LEU A 4 -13.26 -7.46 7.91
CA LEU A 4 -12.10 -6.56 7.78
C LEU A 4 -10.92 -7.23 7.05
N LEU A 5 -10.93 -8.56 6.95
CA LEU A 5 -9.91 -9.39 6.29
C LEU A 5 -10.40 -9.97 4.96
N GLY A 6 -11.63 -9.67 4.54
CA GLY A 6 -12.11 -10.00 3.20
C GLY A 6 -11.30 -9.22 2.15
N PRO A 7 -11.15 -9.73 0.90
CA PRO A 7 -10.44 -9.02 -0.16
C PRO A 7 -11.13 -7.68 -0.47
N SER A 8 -10.81 -6.64 0.29
CA SER A 8 -11.26 -5.29 0.00
C SER A 8 -10.48 -4.83 -1.22
N TYR A 9 -11.17 -4.23 -2.19
CA TYR A 9 -10.57 -3.71 -3.42
C TYR A 9 -9.33 -2.83 -3.12
N ARG A 10 -9.29 -2.18 -1.95
CA ARG A 10 -8.18 -1.36 -1.46
C ARG A 10 -6.93 -2.17 -1.12
N ASN A 11 -7.06 -3.37 -0.57
CA ASN A 11 -5.92 -4.25 -0.26
C ASN A 11 -5.30 -4.76 -1.56
N LEU A 12 -6.13 -5.18 -2.51
CA LEU A 12 -5.69 -5.65 -3.83
C LEU A 12 -5.10 -4.50 -4.67
N ALA A 13 -5.70 -3.32 -4.63
CA ALA A 13 -5.17 -2.13 -5.31
C ALA A 13 -3.82 -1.70 -4.73
N ALA A 14 -3.66 -1.69 -3.40
CA ALA A 14 -2.39 -1.36 -2.76
C ALA A 14 -1.30 -2.37 -3.15
N LEU A 15 -1.61 -3.67 -3.10
CA LEU A 15 -0.67 -4.73 -3.48
C LEU A 15 -0.29 -4.65 -4.97
N ALA A 16 -1.28 -4.42 -5.85
CA ALA A 16 -1.06 -4.29 -7.28
C ALA A 16 -0.19 -3.08 -7.62
N VAL A 17 -0.46 -1.91 -7.02
CA VAL A 17 0.32 -0.69 -7.23
C VAL A 17 1.77 -0.89 -6.77
N VAL A 18 1.99 -1.46 -5.59
CA VAL A 18 3.35 -1.72 -5.09
C VAL A 18 4.10 -2.69 -6.00
N THR A 19 3.44 -3.75 -6.46
CA THR A 19 4.06 -4.77 -7.32
C THR A 19 4.42 -4.19 -8.70
N VAL A 20 3.56 -3.37 -9.29
CA VAL A 20 3.83 -2.70 -10.57
C VAL A 20 4.97 -1.68 -10.45
N VAL A 21 4.96 -0.86 -9.40
CA VAL A 21 6.01 0.16 -9.19
C VAL A 21 7.38 -0.47 -8.97
N LEU A 22 7.45 -1.51 -8.13
CA LEU A 22 8.71 -2.24 -7.90
C LEU A 22 9.15 -3.02 -9.14
N GLY A 23 8.22 -3.64 -9.86
CA GLY A 23 8.51 -4.35 -11.11
C GLY A 23 9.15 -3.43 -12.16
N VAL A 24 8.56 -2.26 -12.39
CA VAL A 24 9.12 -1.27 -13.34
C VAL A 24 10.49 -0.76 -12.88
N ALA A 25 10.64 -0.43 -11.60
CA ALA A 25 11.89 0.10 -11.06
C ALA A 25 13.06 -0.91 -11.16
N TYR A 26 12.82 -2.20 -10.93
CA TYR A 26 13.89 -3.20 -10.95
C TYR A 26 14.15 -3.79 -12.34
N VAL A 27 13.17 -3.80 -13.25
CA VAL A 27 13.30 -4.37 -14.59
C VAL A 27 13.77 -3.34 -15.63
N VAL A 28 13.27 -2.11 -15.57
CA VAL A 28 13.50 -1.12 -16.65
C VAL A 28 14.67 -0.20 -16.34
N VAL A 29 14.80 0.29 -15.10
CA VAL A 29 15.79 1.31 -14.75
C VAL A 29 16.56 0.89 -13.50
N ARG A 30 17.63 0.10 -13.69
CA ARG A 30 18.56 -0.33 -12.64
C ARG A 30 19.43 0.82 -12.10
N HIS A 31 18.80 1.93 -11.70
CA HIS A 31 19.48 3.08 -11.10
C HIS A 31 19.12 3.18 -9.61
N PRO A 32 20.10 3.33 -8.69
CA PRO A 32 19.84 3.35 -7.24
C PRO A 32 18.81 4.40 -6.79
N LEU A 33 18.84 5.60 -7.40
CA LEU A 33 17.87 6.66 -7.09
C LEU A 33 16.43 6.27 -7.47
N VAL A 34 16.26 5.50 -8.55
CA VAL A 34 14.92 5.05 -8.99
C VAL A 34 14.39 3.98 -8.05
N GLN A 35 15.25 3.08 -7.57
CA GLN A 35 14.87 2.09 -6.55
C GLN A 35 14.48 2.76 -5.23
N TYR A 36 15.25 3.77 -4.79
CA TYR A 36 14.92 4.53 -3.59
C TYR A 36 13.58 5.28 -3.73
N GLY A 37 13.34 5.93 -4.87
CA GLY A 37 12.07 6.57 -5.18
C GLY A 37 10.90 5.57 -5.20
N ALA A 38 11.09 4.39 -5.78
CA ALA A 38 10.08 3.33 -5.79
C ALA A 38 9.73 2.84 -4.38
N TRP A 39 10.71 2.69 -3.51
CA TRP A 39 10.49 2.34 -2.10
C TRP A 39 9.76 3.45 -1.32
N LEU A 40 10.06 4.72 -1.57
CA LEU A 40 9.31 5.83 -0.99
C LEU A 40 7.84 5.84 -1.45
N VAL A 41 7.58 5.57 -2.72
CA VAL A 41 6.21 5.44 -3.24
C VAL A 41 5.49 4.26 -2.59
N ALA A 42 6.14 3.10 -2.50
CA ALA A 42 5.58 1.93 -1.82
C ALA A 42 5.24 2.24 -0.36
N PHE A 43 6.13 2.93 0.35
CA PHE A 43 5.90 3.38 1.72
C PHE A 43 4.70 4.33 1.84
N ALA A 44 4.58 5.31 0.94
CA ALA A 44 3.46 6.25 0.94
C ALA A 44 2.10 5.55 0.71
N VAL A 45 2.06 4.58 -0.22
CA VAL A 45 0.86 3.76 -0.48
C VAL A 45 0.48 2.95 0.76
N TRP A 46 1.47 2.34 1.41
CA TRP A 46 1.25 1.59 2.66
C TRP A 46 0.71 2.48 3.77
N MET A 47 1.27 3.67 3.94
CA MET A 47 0.80 4.64 4.94
C MET A 47 -0.64 5.09 4.67
N ALA A 48 -0.99 5.39 3.42
CA ALA A 48 -2.35 5.76 3.06
C ALA A 48 -3.37 4.64 3.36
N TRP A 49 -2.99 3.39 3.09
CA TRP A 49 -3.79 2.24 3.45
C TRP A 49 -3.95 2.09 4.97
N PHE A 50 -2.84 2.17 5.71
CA PHE A 50 -2.82 2.05 7.17
C PHE A 50 -3.73 3.09 7.83
N VAL A 51 -3.63 4.36 7.40
CA VAL A 51 -4.46 5.45 7.91
C VAL A 51 -5.94 5.20 7.61
N ALA A 52 -6.28 4.71 6.43
CA ALA A 52 -7.67 4.39 6.09
C ALA A 52 -8.25 3.30 6.98
N VAL A 53 -7.49 2.23 7.23
CA VAL A 53 -7.89 1.12 8.11
C VAL A 53 -8.00 1.59 9.55
N ALA A 54 -7.01 2.35 10.04
CA ALA A 54 -7.03 2.90 11.40
C ALA A 54 -8.23 3.81 11.62
N ARG A 55 -8.54 4.70 10.66
CA ARG A 55 -9.73 5.56 10.70
C ARG A 55 -11.01 4.73 10.81
N GLU A 56 -11.15 3.69 9.99
CA GLU A 56 -12.33 2.83 10.00
C GLU A 56 -12.47 2.10 11.34
N TRP A 57 -11.36 1.58 11.88
CA TRP A 57 -11.34 0.91 13.18
C TRP A 57 -11.76 1.85 14.31
N ILE A 58 -11.21 3.07 14.36
CA ILE A 58 -11.58 4.10 15.34
C ILE A 58 -13.06 4.48 15.22
N SER A 59 -13.58 4.64 14.00
CA SER A 59 -14.99 5.03 13.79
C SER A 59 -16.01 3.99 14.27
N LYS A 60 -15.57 2.73 14.43
CA LYS A 60 -16.40 1.61 14.89
C LYS A 60 -16.17 1.27 16.36
N ALA A 61 -15.26 1.97 17.02
CA ALA A 61 -14.96 1.73 18.42
C ALA A 61 -15.95 2.54 19.28
N ASP A 62 -16.74 1.82 20.08
CA ASP A 62 -17.63 2.42 21.07
C ASP A 62 -16.79 2.83 22.29
N PHE A 63 -16.40 4.10 22.36
CA PHE A 63 -15.79 4.72 23.54
C PHE A 63 -16.80 5.61 24.25
#